data_AF-A0A937MIK6-F1
#
_entry.id   AF-A0A937MIK6-F1
#
_cell.length_a   1.000
_cell.length_b   1.000
_cell.length_c   1.000
_cell.angle_alpha   90.00
_cell.angle_beta   90.00
_cell.angle_gamma   90.00
#
_symmetry.space_group_name_H-M   'P 1'
#
loop_
_entity.id
_entity.type
_entity.pdbx_description
1 polymer ?
#
loop_
_entity_poly.entity_id
_entity_poly.type
_entity_poly.pdbx_seq_one_letter_code
_entity_poly.pdbx_strand_id
1 'polypeptide(L)' 'MRIENLKQAYNIDIKLVHFPLHADTPAEGQTLEQLFAGRGKDIPAMNARMKGLMEAEGLPYGTRTHTYNSRLAQELGSWA' A
#
# COMPACT_ATOMS: atom_id res chain seq x y z
N MET A 1 4.55 10.68 -6.21
CA MET A 1 4.90 11.68 -7.23
C MET A 1 4.90 11.13 -8.67
N ARG A 2 4.20 10.02 -8.99
CA ARG A 2 4.10 9.53 -10.38
C ARG A 2 2.84 9.97 -11.11
N ILE A 3 1.69 9.93 -10.43
CA ILE A 3 0.41 10.40 -11.00
C ILE A 3 0.49 11.90 -11.33
N GLU A 4 1.13 12.72 -10.48
CA GLU A 4 1.32 14.14 -10.76
C GLU A 4 2.19 14.39 -12.00
N ASN A 5 3.26 13.61 -12.19
CA ASN A 5 4.07 13.69 -13.41
C ASN A 5 3.25 13.32 -14.65
N LEU A 6 2.35 12.34 -14.55
CA LEU A 6 1.48 11.95 -15.67
C LEU A 6 0.49 13.07 -16.04
N LYS A 7 -0.08 13.77 -15.06
CA LYS A 7 -0.95 14.93 -15.32
C LYS A 7 -0.21 16.07 -16.02
N GLN A 8 1.07 16.26 -15.73
CA GLN A 8 1.90 17.28 -16.38
C GLN A 8 2.31 16.89 -17.80
N ALA A 9 2.61 15.61 -18.00
CA ALA A 9 3.10 15.10 -19.29
C ALA A 9 1.98 14.82 -20.30
N TYR A 10 0.75 14.57 -19.83
CA TYR A 10 -0.35 14.13 -20.67
C TYR A 10 -1.67 14.80 -20.28
N ASN A 11 -2.53 15.06 -21.27
CA ASN A 11 -3.88 15.53 -21.03
C ASN A 11 -4.80 14.34 -20.68
N ILE A 12 -4.80 13.93 -19.41
CA ILE A 12 -5.57 12.79 -18.90
C ILE A 12 -6.41 13.18 -17.68
N ASP A 13 -7.59 12.58 -17.57
CA ASP A 13 -8.42 12.66 -16.38
C ASP A 13 -8.08 11.53 -15.41
N ILE A 14 -7.87 11.87 -14.14
CA ILE A 14 -7.56 10.91 -13.08
C ILE A 14 -8.78 10.70 -12.20
N LYS A 15 -9.21 9.43 -12.09
CA LYS A 15 -10.24 9.00 -11.14
C LYS A 15 -9.59 8.13 -10.05
N LEU A 16 -9.65 8.58 -8.80
CA LEU A 16 -9.25 7.79 -7.64
C LEU A 16 -10.37 6.83 -7.23
N VAL A 17 -10.02 5.58 -6.95
CA VAL A 17 -10.96 4.53 -6.53
C VAL A 17 -10.39 3.81 -5.31
N HIS A 18 -11.20 3.70 -4.26
CA HIS A 18 -10.82 2.94 -3.07
C HIS A 18 -10.93 1.44 -3.32
N PHE A 19 -9.91 0.69 -2.90
CA PHE A 19 -9.83 -0.75 -3.11
C PHE A 19 -9.33 -1.45 -1.83
N PRO A 20 -10.21 -2.15 -1.08
CA PRO A 20 -9.81 -2.88 0.12
C PRO A 20 -9.12 -4.18 -0.26
N LEU A 21 -7.79 -4.14 -0.38
CA LEU A 21 -6.97 -5.28 -0.79
C LEU A 21 -7.16 -6.52 0.11
N HIS A 22 -7.32 -6.30 1.42
CA HIS A 22 -7.53 -7.36 2.43
C HIS A 22 -8.66 -6.96 3.39
N ALA A 23 -9.90 -6.93 2.88
CA ALA A 23 -11.08 -6.51 3.65
C ALA A 23 -11.31 -7.35 4.92
N ASP A 24 -10.91 -8.62 4.90
CA ASP A 24 -11.07 -9.57 6.00
C ASP A 24 -9.95 -9.49 7.06
N THR A 25 -9.02 -8.53 6.95
CA THR A 25 -7.99 -8.33 7.98
C THR A 25 -8.66 -8.04 9.32
N PRO A 26 -8.27 -8.71 10.43
CA PRO A 26 -8.79 -8.39 11.76
C PRO A 26 -8.55 -6.92 12.14
N ALA A 27 -9.36 -6.39 13.05
CA ALA A 27 -9.28 -4.99 13.46
C ALA A 27 -7.94 -4.70 14.18
N GLU A 28 -7.49 -5.66 14.98
CA GLU A 28 -6.19 -5.70 15.65
C GLU A 28 -5.00 -5.84 14.67
N GLY A 29 -5.27 -6.12 13.39
CA GLY A 29 -4.27 -6.43 12.37
C GLY A 29 -3.75 -7.86 12.46
N GLN A 30 -2.80 -8.18 11.58
CA GLN A 30 -2.09 -9.46 11.60
C GLN A 30 -0.69 -9.30 11.02
N THR A 31 0.21 -10.23 11.34
CA THR A 31 1.59 -10.16 10.85
C THR A 31 1.66 -10.48 9.35
N LEU A 32 2.75 -10.10 8.70
CA LEU A 32 2.97 -10.46 7.29
C LEU A 32 3.18 -11.98 7.12
N GLU A 33 3.79 -12.64 8.11
CA GLU A 33 3.99 -14.09 8.13
C GLU A 33 2.64 -14.81 8.12
N GLN A 34 1.68 -14.34 8.93
CA GLN A 34 0.31 -14.87 8.93
C GLN A 34 -0.41 -14.57 7.62
N LEU A 35 -0.34 -13.33 7.13
CA LEU A 35 -0.97 -12.92 5.87
C LEU A 35 -0.49 -13.75 4.66
N PHE A 36 0.79 -14.10 4.64
CA PHE A 36 1.42 -14.85 3.55
C PHE A 36 1.71 -16.31 3.88
N ALA A 37 1.14 -16.84 4.98
CA ALA A 37 1.33 -18.23 5.39
C ALA A 37 0.99 -19.19 4.24
N GLY A 38 1.89 -20.14 3.97
CA GLY A 38 1.74 -21.13 2.89
C GLY A 38 1.90 -20.57 1.47
N ARG A 39 2.24 -19.30 1.28
CA ARG A 39 2.38 -18.66 -0.05
C ARG A 39 3.83 -18.50 -0.52
N GLY A 40 4.80 -19.00 0.26
CA GLY A 40 6.23 -18.97 -0.09
C GLY A 40 6.79 -17.57 -0.30
N LYS A 41 6.28 -16.56 0.43
CA LYS A 41 6.73 -15.17 0.27
C LYS A 41 7.94 -14.87 1.15
N ASP A 42 8.95 -14.28 0.53
CA ASP A 42 10.13 -13.72 1.21
C ASP A 42 9.83 -12.28 1.66
N ILE A 43 9.40 -12.15 2.91
CA ILE A 43 9.04 -10.86 3.52
C ILE A 43 10.25 -9.90 3.58
N PRO A 44 11.46 -10.31 3.99
CA PRO A 44 12.66 -9.48 3.90
C PRO A 44 12.93 -8.94 2.51
N ALA A 45 12.89 -9.78 1.47
CA ALA A 45 13.12 -9.34 0.10
C ALA A 45 12.03 -8.37 -0.39
N MET A 46 10.77 -8.60 -0.02
CA MET A 46 9.66 -7.69 -0.32
C MET A 46 9.86 -6.32 0.34
N ASN A 47 10.26 -6.28 1.61
CA ASN A 47 10.56 -5.04 2.33
C ASN A 47 11.77 -4.31 1.72
N ALA A 48 12.85 -5.01 1.41
CA ALA A 48 14.05 -4.43 0.79
C ALA A 48 13.73 -3.82 -0.57
N ARG A 49 12.96 -4.54 -1.41
CA ARG A 49 12.50 -4.02 -2.71
C ARG A 49 11.67 -2.75 -2.53
N MET A 50 10.70 -2.75 -1.61
CA MET A 50 9.83 -1.59 -1.43
C MET A 50 10.59 -0.37 -0.90
N LYS A 51 11.51 -0.58 0.05
CA LYS A 51 12.39 0.48 0.56
C LYS A 51 13.18 1.14 -0.57
N GLY A 52 13.82 0.35 -1.44
CA GLY A 52 14.58 0.89 -2.58
C GLY A 52 13.70 1.68 -3.57
N LEU A 53 12.45 1.24 -3.80
CA LEU A 53 11.50 1.99 -4.64
C LEU A 53 11.11 3.33 -4.01
N MET A 54 10.89 3.38 -2.70
CA MET A 54 10.51 4.61 -2.01
C MET A 54 11.69 5.59 -1.91
N GLU A 55 12.91 5.10 -1.69
CA GLU A 55 14.13 5.90 -1.71
C GLU A 55 14.35 6.56 -3.07
N ALA A 56 14.16 5.81 -4.17
CA ALA A 56 14.25 6.36 -5.52
C ALA A 56 13.20 7.46 -5.81
N GLU A 57 12.07 7.43 -5.10
CA GLU A 57 11.01 8.43 -5.18
C GLU A 57 11.12 9.52 -4.10
N GLY A 58 12.15 9.49 -3.25
CA GLY A 58 12.32 10.44 -2.14
C GLY A 58 11.21 10.37 -1.08
N LEU A 59 10.55 9.23 -0.91
CA LEU A 59 9.44 9.04 0.02
C LEU A 59 9.92 8.39 1.33
N PRO A 60 9.52 8.91 2.50
CA PRO A 60 9.80 8.25 3.78
C PRO A 60 9.07 6.92 3.84
N TYR A 61 9.80 5.85 4.20
CA TYR A 61 9.24 4.51 4.27
C TYR A 61 9.82 3.71 5.42
N GLY A 62 8.94 3.08 6.19
CA GLY A 62 9.31 2.21 7.32
C GLY A 62 9.25 0.73 6.94
N THR A 63 9.91 -0.11 7.75
CA THR A 63 9.80 -1.56 7.63
C THR A 63 8.39 -2.01 7.95
N ARG A 64 7.75 -2.76 7.05
CA ARG A 64 6.39 -3.27 7.25
C ARG A 64 6.45 -4.64 7.92
N THR A 65 5.84 -4.74 9.10
CA THR A 65 5.71 -5.99 9.87
C THR A 65 4.27 -6.49 9.95
N HIS A 66 3.29 -5.61 9.76
CA HIS A 66 1.87 -5.94 9.91
C HIS A 66 1.03 -5.43 8.72
N THR A 67 -0.16 -6.00 8.61
CA THR A 67 -1.26 -5.46 7.82
C THR A 67 -2.42 -5.14 8.76
N TYR A 68 -3.11 -4.04 8.49
CA TYR A 68 -4.27 -3.58 9.27
C TYR A 68 -5.48 -3.41 8.35
N ASN A 69 -6.67 -3.56 8.92
CA ASN A 69 -7.90 -3.32 8.17
C ASN A 69 -8.01 -1.83 7.82
N SER A 70 -8.10 -1.53 6.53
CA SER A 70 -8.15 -0.15 6.03
C SER A 70 -9.58 0.34 5.73
N ARG A 71 -10.62 -0.44 6.04
CA ARG A 71 -12.03 -0.09 5.73
C ARG A 71 -12.38 1.33 6.20
N LEU A 72 -12.16 1.65 7.47
CA LEU A 72 -12.51 2.98 8.02
C LEU A 72 -11.72 4.12 7.37
N ALA A 73 -10.43 3.89 7.09
CA ALA A 73 -9.61 4.89 6.39
C ALA A 73 -10.08 5.13 4.95
N GLN A 74 -10.54 4.08 4.26
CA GLN A 74 -11.10 4.18 2.92
C GLN A 74 -12.48 4.84 2.90
N GLU A 75 -13.33 4.53 3.88
CA GLU A 75 -14.63 5.20 4.06
C GLU A 75 -14.45 6.70 4.28
N LEU A 76 -13.51 7.08 5.15
CA LEU A 76 -13.17 8.48 5.37
C LEU A 76 -12.66 9.14 4.08
N GLY A 77 -11.78 8.46 3.34
CA GLY A 77 -11.25 8.98 2.07
C GLY A 77 -12.32 9.14 0.98
N SER A 78 -13.42 8.39 1.05
CA SER A 78 -14.54 8.51 0.10
C SER A 78 -15.44 9.71 0.38
N TRP A 79 -15.37 10.26 1.60
CA TRP A 79 -16.18 11.41 2.02
C TRP A 79 -15.47 12.76 1.83
N ALA A 80 -14.14 12.77 1.73
CA ALA A 80 -13.32 13.95 1.52
C ALA A 80 -13.21 14.32 0.03
#